data_AF-A0A9D2G458-F1
#
_entry.id   AF-A0A9D2G458-F1
#
_cell.length_a   1.000
_cell.length_b   1.000
_cell.length_c   1.000
_cell.angle_alpha   90.00
_cell.angle_beta   90.00
_cell.angle_gamma   90.00
#
_symmetry.space_group_name_H-M   'P 1'
#
loop_
_entity.id
_entity.type
_entity.pdbx_description
1 polymer ?
#
loop_
_entity_poly.entity_id
_entity_poly.type
_entity_poly.pdbx_seq_one_letter_code
_entity_poly.pdbx_strand_id
1 'polypeptide(L)'
;MEFKLNEFHHNVSNQELLDDVTRVAQMLNTRVLYQSQYKKYGKYSPSTIGRRFGSWTKALDNVGLLSVRGGKLKNINNINVTDEQLLDDLQATAKALNVISITTTQYKKYGKHGAYIIIERFGTWEKALLKAGLEPTGFRASVSIEELLEDLEKTWIKLGRQPTTSDIKKGESRFSLNSYTRKFGSWRKALEFFVNYINSDEQHETISDHAQSKCNISTNENISLNETHKTSRDINLRLRFLVMKRDNFKCRICGRSPATTPGLELHIDHIKPWSKGGETEIDNLQTLCQDCNLGKSNLE
;
A
#
# COMPACT_ATOMS: atom_id res chain seq x y z
N MET A 1 -49.14 48.58 11.24
CA MET A 1 -47.92 47.86 10.78
C MET A 1 -46.98 48.92 10.21
N GLU A 2 -45.84 49.17 10.86
CA GLU A 2 -44.80 50.03 10.29
C GLU A 2 -43.92 49.17 9.36
N PHE A 3 -43.87 49.51 8.08
CA PHE A 3 -42.97 48.89 7.13
C PHE A 3 -41.70 49.73 7.03
N LYS A 4 -40.60 49.26 7.62
CA LYS A 4 -39.28 49.89 7.54
C LYS A 4 -38.37 49.05 6.65
N LEU A 5 -37.60 49.70 5.79
CA LEU A 5 -36.54 49.06 5.02
C LEU A 5 -35.43 48.59 5.96
N ASN A 6 -34.88 47.41 5.70
CA ASN A 6 -33.67 46.97 6.41
C ASN A 6 -32.51 47.88 6.03
N GLU A 7 -31.68 48.23 7.01
CA GLU A 7 -30.44 48.97 6.75
C GLU A 7 -29.55 48.17 5.78
N PHE A 8 -29.18 48.81 4.66
CA PHE A 8 -28.36 48.18 3.63
C PHE A 8 -26.88 48.41 3.94
N HIS A 9 -26.21 47.39 4.48
CA HIS A 9 -24.81 47.49 4.90
C HIS A 9 -23.84 47.31 3.72
N HIS A 10 -23.59 48.36 2.93
CA HIS A 10 -22.57 48.37 1.88
C HIS A 10 -21.20 48.81 2.43
N ASN A 11 -20.09 48.23 1.96
CA ASN A 11 -18.70 48.56 2.36
C ASN A 11 -18.33 48.34 3.83
N VAL A 12 -18.91 47.33 4.50
CA VAL A 12 -18.53 46.95 5.87
C VAL A 12 -17.06 46.52 5.93
N SER A 13 -16.32 47.08 6.90
CA SER A 13 -14.90 46.76 7.11
C SER A 13 -14.72 45.39 7.78
N ASN A 14 -13.54 44.78 7.61
CA ASN A 14 -13.23 43.52 8.30
C ASN A 14 -13.26 43.69 9.83
N GLN A 15 -12.80 44.84 10.36
CA GLN A 15 -12.81 45.10 11.80
C GLN A 15 -14.25 45.17 12.34
N GLU A 16 -15.13 45.86 11.63
CA GLU A 16 -16.54 45.99 12.04
C GLU A 16 -17.27 44.63 12.08
N LEU A 17 -16.92 43.71 11.18
CA LEU A 17 -17.44 42.34 11.21
C LEU A 17 -16.95 41.56 12.44
N LEU A 18 -15.69 41.73 12.84
CA LEU A 18 -15.12 41.08 14.02
C LEU A 18 -15.64 41.69 15.33
N ASP A 19 -15.86 43.01 15.35
CA ASP A 19 -16.44 43.72 16.49
C ASP A 19 -17.89 43.25 16.76
N ASP A 20 -18.70 43.05 15.72
CA ASP A 20 -20.06 42.52 15.89
C ASP A 20 -20.05 41.07 16.38
N VAL A 21 -19.13 40.23 15.90
CA VAL A 21 -18.94 38.86 16.40
C VAL A 21 -18.55 38.87 17.89
N THR A 22 -17.65 39.76 18.28
CA THR A 22 -17.21 39.92 19.68
C THR A 22 -18.35 40.42 20.57
N ARG A 23 -19.12 41.41 20.09
CA ARG A 23 -20.31 41.94 20.77
C ARG A 23 -21.34 40.85 21.06
N VAL A 24 -21.63 39.99 20.07
CA VAL A 24 -22.59 38.88 20.26
C VAL A 24 -22.08 37.85 21.26
N ALA A 25 -20.78 37.53 21.23
CA ALA A 25 -20.19 36.60 22.19
C ALA A 25 -20.21 37.13 23.62
N GLN A 26 -19.91 38.42 23.81
CA GLN A 26 -20.02 39.11 25.10
C GLN A 26 -21.47 39.16 25.60
N MET A 27 -22.42 39.46 24.71
CA MET A 27 -23.85 39.48 25.03
C MET A 27 -24.35 38.12 25.55
N LEU A 28 -23.86 37.03 24.96
CA LEU A 28 -24.21 35.67 25.37
C LEU A 28 -23.33 35.14 26.51
N ASN A 29 -22.35 35.93 26.97
CA ASN A 29 -21.33 35.56 27.96
C ASN A 29 -20.70 34.19 27.68
N THR A 30 -20.36 33.93 26.42
CA THR A 30 -19.85 32.63 25.97
C THR A 30 -18.52 32.78 25.24
N ARG A 31 -17.60 31.85 25.48
CA ARG A 31 -16.37 31.70 24.69
C ARG A 31 -16.58 30.87 23.42
N VAL A 32 -17.76 30.26 23.27
CA VAL A 32 -18.12 29.41 22.13
C VAL A 32 -19.32 30.02 21.41
N LEU A 33 -19.15 30.37 20.13
CA LEU A 33 -20.22 31.01 19.34
C LEU A 33 -20.68 30.13 18.16
N TYR A 34 -21.94 29.72 18.21
CA TYR A 34 -22.56 28.92 17.15
C TYR A 34 -23.11 29.83 16.04
N GLN A 35 -23.06 29.38 14.78
CA GLN A 35 -23.66 30.12 13.66
C GLN A 35 -25.16 30.37 13.85
N SER A 36 -25.88 29.42 14.47
CA SER A 36 -27.31 29.57 14.79
C SER A 36 -27.57 30.66 15.82
N GLN A 37 -26.71 30.79 16.83
CA GLN A 37 -26.77 31.86 17.82
C GLN A 37 -26.45 33.20 17.18
N TYR A 38 -25.36 33.27 16.40
CA TYR A 38 -24.99 34.49 15.71
C TYR A 38 -26.06 34.94 14.71
N LYS A 39 -26.71 34.01 14.00
CA LYS A 39 -27.83 34.34 13.10
C LYS A 39 -29.02 34.99 13.83
N LYS A 40 -29.18 34.77 15.15
CA LYS A 40 -30.26 35.34 15.95
C LYS A 40 -29.94 36.72 16.52
N TYR A 41 -28.67 37.00 16.84
CA TYR A 41 -28.25 38.20 17.58
C TYR A 41 -27.25 39.09 16.84
N GLY A 42 -26.67 38.59 15.75
CA GLY A 42 -25.71 39.29 14.91
C GLY A 42 -26.37 40.22 13.93
N LYS A 43 -25.68 41.32 13.64
CA LYS A 43 -26.09 42.34 12.67
C LYS A 43 -25.84 41.87 11.23
N TYR A 44 -24.80 41.05 11.04
CA TYR A 44 -24.36 40.57 9.73
C TYR A 44 -24.67 39.10 9.48
N SER A 45 -24.68 38.69 8.21
CA SER A 45 -24.82 37.27 7.85
C SER A 45 -23.55 36.49 8.20
N PRO A 46 -23.65 35.34 8.91
CA PRO A 46 -22.50 34.47 9.18
C PRO A 46 -21.81 34.00 7.88
N SER A 47 -22.55 33.91 6.77
CA SER A 47 -22.00 33.57 5.45
C SER A 47 -21.11 34.69 4.89
N THR A 48 -21.46 35.96 5.11
CA THR A 48 -20.64 37.11 4.67
C THR A 48 -19.31 37.13 5.41
N ILE A 49 -19.34 36.89 6.72
CA ILE A 49 -18.14 36.77 7.56
C ILE A 49 -17.29 35.57 7.11
N GLY A 50 -17.93 34.42 6.89
CA GLY A 50 -17.23 33.24 6.37
C GLY A 50 -16.54 33.48 5.03
N ARG A 51 -17.16 34.23 4.10
CA ARG A 51 -16.54 34.57 2.81
C ARG A 51 -15.35 35.53 2.96
N ARG A 52 -15.43 36.53 3.84
CA ARG A 52 -14.38 37.53 4.05
C ARG A 52 -13.11 36.94 4.70
N PHE A 53 -13.28 36.06 5.68
CA PHE A 53 -12.18 35.46 6.44
C PHE A 53 -11.85 34.02 6.02
N GLY A 54 -12.41 33.57 4.90
CA GLY A 54 -12.28 32.21 4.37
C GLY A 54 -13.13 31.14 5.08
N SER A 55 -13.40 31.29 6.38
CA SER A 55 -14.37 30.46 7.10
C SER A 55 -14.87 31.12 8.38
N TRP A 56 -16.04 30.72 8.87
CA TRP A 56 -16.59 31.15 10.15
C TRP A 56 -15.68 30.83 11.34
N THR A 57 -14.98 29.68 11.29
CA THR A 57 -14.05 29.28 12.34
C THR A 57 -12.84 30.21 12.38
N LYS A 58 -12.26 30.51 11.20
CA LYS A 58 -11.14 31.48 11.11
C LYS A 58 -11.54 32.87 11.60
N ALA A 59 -12.76 33.32 11.32
CA ALA A 59 -13.25 34.59 11.84
C ALA A 59 -13.30 34.60 13.38
N LEU A 60 -13.73 33.50 14.00
CA LEU A 60 -13.75 33.36 15.46
C LEU A 60 -12.34 33.26 16.05
N ASP A 61 -11.41 32.58 15.37
CA ASP A 61 -10.01 32.49 15.79
C ASP A 61 -9.35 33.88 15.87
N ASN A 62 -9.70 34.81 14.96
CA ASN A 62 -9.20 36.19 14.96
C ASN A 62 -9.63 37.01 16.18
N VAL A 63 -10.73 36.63 16.83
CA VAL A 63 -11.26 37.30 18.04
C VAL A 63 -11.12 36.43 19.29
N GLY A 64 -10.35 35.35 19.22
CA GLY A 64 -10.11 34.44 20.35
C GLY A 64 -11.34 33.65 20.80
N LEU A 65 -12.33 33.45 19.94
CA LEU A 65 -13.55 32.69 20.21
C LEU A 65 -13.50 31.30 19.59
N LEU A 66 -14.21 30.34 20.20
CA LEU A 66 -14.25 28.95 19.75
C LEU A 66 -15.52 28.67 18.92
N SER A 67 -15.40 27.77 17.94
CA SER A 67 -16.51 27.36 17.07
C SER A 67 -16.80 25.87 17.13
N VAL A 68 -18.07 25.51 16.94
CA VAL A 68 -18.55 24.12 16.85
C VAL A 68 -19.15 23.91 15.46
N ARG A 69 -18.53 23.08 14.62
CA ARG A 69 -19.06 22.71 13.30
C ARG A 69 -19.69 21.33 13.38
N GLY A 70 -20.99 21.21 13.09
CA GLY A 70 -21.67 19.93 12.94
C GLY A 70 -21.89 19.14 14.23
N GLY A 71 -22.14 19.81 15.37
CA GLY A 71 -22.48 19.15 16.63
C GLY A 71 -21.32 18.44 17.34
N LYS A 72 -20.10 18.55 16.83
CA LYS A 72 -18.89 18.13 17.53
C LYS A 72 -18.10 19.37 17.91
N LEU A 73 -17.99 19.61 19.22
CA LEU A 73 -16.96 20.51 19.75
C LEU A 73 -15.65 20.09 19.08
N LYS A 74 -14.90 21.02 18.47
CA LYS A 74 -13.44 20.87 18.51
C LYS A 74 -13.04 21.05 19.97
N ASN A 75 -13.28 19.99 20.73
CA ASN A 75 -12.36 19.40 21.66
C ASN A 75 -11.69 20.41 22.61
N ILE A 76 -12.48 20.96 23.52
CA ILE A 76 -11.99 21.75 24.67
C ILE A 76 -10.98 20.94 25.51
N ASN A 77 -11.09 19.60 25.50
CA ASN A 77 -10.15 18.70 26.17
C ASN A 77 -8.82 18.52 25.41
N ASN A 78 -8.65 19.09 24.21
CA ASN A 78 -7.47 18.89 23.36
C ASN A 78 -6.41 19.99 23.47
N ILE A 79 -6.73 21.11 24.14
CA ILE A 79 -5.82 22.26 24.26
C ILE A 79 -4.85 22.09 25.44
N ASN A 80 -5.22 21.31 26.48
CA ASN A 80 -4.45 21.22 27.72
C ASN A 80 -3.64 19.93 27.89
N VAL A 81 -3.72 18.97 26.98
CA VAL A 81 -2.93 17.74 27.11
C VAL A 81 -1.60 17.93 26.40
N THR A 82 -0.48 17.79 27.12
CA THR A 82 0.86 17.91 26.53
C THR A 82 1.25 16.63 25.79
N ASP A 83 2.29 16.70 24.96
CA ASP A 83 2.82 15.52 24.28
C ASP A 83 3.26 14.46 25.30
N GLU A 84 3.90 14.88 26.39
CA GLU A 84 4.39 14.01 27.46
C GLU A 84 3.25 13.27 28.14
N GLN A 85 2.16 13.95 28.47
CA GLN A 85 0.99 13.32 29.11
C GLN A 85 0.35 12.23 28.24
N LEU A 86 0.37 12.40 26.91
CA LEU A 86 -0.13 11.38 25.98
C LEU A 86 0.80 10.15 25.90
N LEU A 87 2.11 10.36 25.96
CA LEU A 87 3.10 9.28 25.96
C LEU A 87 3.08 8.52 27.29
N ASP A 88 2.96 9.23 28.42
CA ASP A 88 2.83 8.64 29.75
C ASP A 88 1.55 7.80 29.86
N ASP A 89 0.43 8.26 29.30
CA ASP A 89 -0.82 7.48 29.30
C ASP A 89 -0.72 6.22 28.43
N LEU A 90 -0.03 6.30 27.28
CA LEU A 90 0.32 5.13 26.48
C LEU A 90 1.14 4.14 27.31
N GLN A 91 2.23 4.57 27.95
CA GLN A 91 3.07 3.70 28.79
C GLN A 91 2.29 3.10 29.97
N ALA A 92 1.51 3.91 30.67
CA ALA A 92 0.69 3.47 31.80
C ALA A 92 -0.33 2.41 31.36
N THR A 93 -0.95 2.58 30.19
CA THR A 93 -1.90 1.61 29.64
C THR A 93 -1.21 0.30 29.24
N ALA A 94 0.00 0.35 28.67
CA ALA A 94 0.79 -0.85 28.35
C ALA A 94 1.13 -1.63 29.61
N LYS A 95 1.62 -0.91 30.64
CA LYS A 95 2.01 -1.48 31.93
C LYS A 95 0.80 -2.09 32.64
N ALA A 96 -0.36 -1.44 32.61
CA ALA A 96 -1.59 -1.95 33.22
C ALA A 96 -2.08 -3.25 32.56
N LEU A 97 -1.87 -3.40 31.25
CA LEU A 97 -2.21 -4.61 30.50
C LEU A 97 -1.09 -5.67 30.48
N ASN A 98 0.08 -5.34 31.04
CA ASN A 98 1.29 -6.16 30.99
C ASN A 98 1.68 -6.56 29.56
N VAL A 99 1.60 -5.61 28.61
CA VAL A 99 1.95 -5.80 27.20
C VAL A 99 3.05 -4.84 26.79
N ILE A 100 3.97 -5.31 25.95
CA ILE A 100 5.05 -4.50 25.37
C ILE A 100 4.55 -3.58 24.23
N SER A 101 3.34 -3.82 23.72
CA SER A 101 2.69 -2.98 22.72
C SER A 101 1.17 -2.94 22.87
N ILE A 102 0.56 -1.83 22.44
CA ILE A 102 -0.87 -1.55 22.61
C ILE A 102 -1.54 -1.28 21.27
N THR A 103 -2.60 -2.02 20.96
CA THR A 103 -3.45 -1.73 19.80
C THR A 103 -4.33 -0.50 20.05
N THR A 104 -4.72 0.18 18.98
CA THR A 104 -5.69 1.27 19.05
C THR A 104 -7.01 0.84 19.72
N THR A 105 -7.41 -0.44 19.54
CA THR A 105 -8.61 -1.01 20.19
C THR A 105 -8.43 -1.18 21.70
N GLN A 106 -7.28 -1.70 22.15
CA GLN A 106 -6.96 -1.81 23.58
C GLN A 106 -6.88 -0.43 24.22
N TYR A 107 -6.18 0.51 23.57
CA TYR A 107 -6.08 1.87 24.09
C TYR A 107 -7.44 2.58 24.14
N LYS A 108 -8.31 2.39 23.14
CA LYS A 108 -9.68 2.93 23.19
C LYS A 108 -10.50 2.40 24.37
N LYS A 109 -10.18 1.19 24.85
CA LYS A 109 -10.89 0.55 25.97
C LYS A 109 -10.33 0.94 27.34
N TYR A 110 -9.01 1.14 27.44
CA TYR A 110 -8.32 1.29 28.73
C TYR A 110 -7.55 2.61 28.89
N GLY A 111 -7.28 3.34 27.80
CA GLY A 111 -6.59 4.63 27.81
C GLY A 111 -7.49 5.76 28.27
N LYS A 112 -6.88 6.81 28.84
CA LYS A 112 -7.59 7.98 29.37
C LYS A 112 -7.92 8.98 28.26
N HIS A 113 -7.11 9.02 27.20
CA HIS A 113 -7.31 9.93 26.08
C HIS A 113 -7.91 9.24 24.84
N GLY A 114 -8.46 10.05 23.94
CA GLY A 114 -8.95 9.55 22.66
C GLY A 114 -7.81 9.13 21.75
N ALA A 115 -7.86 7.92 21.18
CA ALA A 115 -6.82 7.42 20.28
C ALA A 115 -6.54 8.31 19.05
N TYR A 116 -7.55 9.08 18.60
CA TYR A 116 -7.38 10.02 17.49
C TYR A 116 -6.47 11.21 17.87
N ILE A 117 -6.39 11.60 19.14
CA ILE A 117 -5.55 12.71 19.62
C ILE A 117 -4.08 12.36 19.40
N ILE A 118 -3.73 11.12 19.74
CA ILE A 118 -2.40 10.56 19.54
C ILE A 118 -2.04 10.55 18.05
N ILE A 119 -2.97 10.14 17.18
CA ILE A 119 -2.74 10.11 15.73
C ILE A 119 -2.61 11.53 15.16
N GLU A 120 -3.44 12.49 15.58
CA GLU A 120 -3.36 13.88 15.13
C GLU A 120 -2.04 14.54 15.54
N ARG A 121 -1.52 14.22 16.73
CA ARG A 121 -0.31 14.84 17.30
C ARG A 121 1.00 14.19 16.84
N PHE A 122 1.04 12.87 16.78
CA PHE A 122 2.25 12.11 16.45
C PHE A 122 2.24 11.53 15.02
N GLY A 123 1.17 11.75 14.27
CA GLY A 123 0.99 11.34 12.88
C GLY A 123 0.46 9.92 12.72
N THR A 124 1.22 8.91 13.16
CA THR A 124 0.79 7.51 13.10
C THR A 124 0.80 6.87 14.49
N TRP A 125 -0.05 5.85 14.68
CA TRP A 125 -0.10 5.09 15.93
C TRP A 125 1.26 4.45 16.27
N GLU A 126 1.93 3.92 15.26
CA GLU A 126 3.28 3.36 15.38
C GLU A 126 4.31 4.40 15.85
N LYS A 127 4.31 5.61 15.27
CA LYS A 127 5.21 6.69 15.70
C LYS A 127 4.96 7.09 17.14
N ALA A 128 3.70 7.08 17.59
CA ALA A 128 3.37 7.37 18.97
C ALA A 128 3.89 6.30 19.94
N LEU A 129 3.78 5.01 19.58
CA LEU A 129 4.30 3.92 20.39
C LEU A 129 5.84 3.97 20.50
N LEU A 130 6.53 4.21 19.38
CA LEU A 130 7.98 4.36 19.37
C LEU A 130 8.44 5.54 20.24
N LYS A 131 7.74 6.68 20.16
CA LYS A 131 8.02 7.84 21.05
C LYS A 131 7.73 7.54 22.52
N ALA A 132 6.77 6.67 22.80
CA ALA A 132 6.46 6.20 24.15
C ALA A 132 7.40 5.07 24.62
N GLY A 133 8.43 4.69 23.84
CA GLY A 133 9.33 3.59 24.18
C GLY A 133 8.64 2.22 24.21
N LEU A 134 7.51 2.07 23.51
CA LEU A 134 6.79 0.82 23.34
C LEU A 134 7.10 0.22 21.98
N GLU A 135 7.01 -1.10 21.88
CA GLU A 135 7.15 -1.79 20.60
C GLU A 135 5.99 -1.42 19.68
N PRO A 136 6.20 -1.32 18.36
CA PRO A 136 5.10 -1.24 17.39
C PRO A 136 4.15 -2.43 17.60
N THR A 137 2.85 -2.19 17.56
CA THR A 137 1.86 -3.26 17.84
C THR A 137 1.88 -4.40 16.85
N GLY A 138 2.68 -4.27 15.79
CA GLY A 138 2.56 -5.15 14.65
C GLY A 138 1.11 -5.12 14.23
N PHE A 139 0.67 -4.05 13.57
CA PHE A 139 -0.44 -4.25 12.64
C PHE A 139 -0.02 -5.47 11.83
N ARG A 140 -0.73 -6.62 11.98
CA ARG A 140 -0.28 -7.94 11.46
C ARG A 140 0.48 -7.67 10.20
N ALA A 141 1.80 -7.89 10.31
CA ALA A 141 2.83 -7.33 9.45
C ALA A 141 2.24 -7.13 8.07
N SER A 142 2.25 -5.89 7.56
CA SER A 142 1.64 -5.55 6.28
C SER A 142 1.76 -6.75 5.36
N VAL A 143 0.64 -7.45 5.08
CA VAL A 143 0.69 -8.80 4.48
C VAL A 143 1.72 -8.74 3.36
N SER A 144 2.73 -9.61 3.45
CA SER A 144 3.88 -9.46 2.59
C SER A 144 3.42 -9.61 1.14
N ILE A 145 4.17 -9.01 0.21
CA ILE A 145 3.79 -9.11 -1.20
C ILE A 145 3.77 -10.60 -1.58
N GLU A 146 4.74 -11.36 -1.10
CA GLU A 146 4.90 -12.81 -1.27
C GLU A 146 3.70 -13.58 -0.69
N GLU A 147 3.26 -13.29 0.54
CA GLU A 147 2.08 -13.95 1.14
C GLU A 147 0.80 -13.70 0.34
N LEU A 148 0.62 -12.50 -0.23
CA LEU A 148 -0.52 -12.19 -1.09
C LEU A 148 -0.45 -12.94 -2.42
N LEU A 149 0.75 -13.09 -2.97
CA LEU A 149 0.98 -13.77 -4.23
C LEU A 149 0.80 -15.28 -4.08
N GLU A 150 1.29 -15.89 -3.01
CA GLU A 150 1.01 -17.29 -2.68
C GLU A 150 -0.49 -17.58 -2.53
N ASP A 151 -1.23 -16.70 -1.85
CA ASP A 151 -2.68 -16.87 -1.71
C ASP A 151 -3.40 -16.71 -3.05
N LEU A 152 -2.91 -15.79 -3.89
CA LEU A 152 -3.44 -15.58 -5.23
C LEU A 152 -3.18 -16.79 -6.13
N GLU A 153 -1.99 -17.40 -6.05
CA GLU A 153 -1.64 -18.65 -6.73
C GLU A 153 -2.57 -19.79 -6.29
N LYS A 154 -2.72 -20.02 -4.98
CA LYS A 154 -3.60 -21.06 -4.42
C LYS A 154 -5.05 -20.85 -4.88
N THR A 155 -5.53 -19.61 -4.88
CA THR A 155 -6.88 -19.26 -5.33
C THR A 155 -7.05 -19.53 -6.84
N TRP A 156 -6.03 -19.21 -7.64
CA TRP A 156 -6.04 -19.43 -9.09
C TRP A 156 -6.04 -20.92 -9.45
N ILE A 157 -5.23 -21.72 -8.76
CA ILE A 157 -5.19 -23.18 -8.90
C ILE A 157 -6.54 -23.79 -8.50
N LYS A 158 -7.10 -23.37 -7.36
CA LYS A 158 -8.38 -23.87 -6.86
C LYS A 158 -9.53 -23.61 -7.84
N LEU A 159 -9.55 -22.44 -8.47
CA LEU A 159 -10.60 -22.07 -9.42
C LEU A 159 -10.38 -22.63 -10.82
N GLY A 160 -9.15 -23.03 -11.18
CA GLY A 160 -8.78 -23.47 -12.53
C GLY A 160 -8.91 -22.38 -13.60
N ARG A 161 -9.15 -21.13 -13.18
CA ARG A 161 -9.31 -19.94 -14.02
C ARG A 161 -8.86 -18.71 -13.23
N GLN A 162 -8.64 -17.61 -13.94
CA GLN A 162 -8.34 -16.33 -13.32
C GLN A 162 -9.38 -15.92 -12.26
N PRO A 163 -8.96 -15.64 -11.01
CA PRO A 163 -9.85 -15.15 -9.98
C PRO A 163 -10.37 -13.74 -10.30
N THR A 164 -11.68 -13.57 -10.17
CA THR A 164 -12.36 -12.29 -10.35
C THR A 164 -12.57 -11.59 -9.01
N THR A 165 -12.87 -10.29 -9.03
CA THR A 165 -13.21 -9.53 -7.82
C THR A 165 -14.40 -10.12 -7.05
N SER A 166 -15.32 -10.76 -7.76
CA SER A 166 -16.47 -11.45 -7.17
C SER A 166 -16.06 -12.71 -6.40
N ASP A 167 -15.08 -13.46 -6.90
CA ASP A 167 -14.57 -14.68 -6.23
C ASP A 167 -13.93 -14.31 -4.89
N ILE A 168 -13.15 -13.23 -4.85
CA ILE A 168 -12.52 -12.74 -3.60
C ILE A 168 -13.58 -12.24 -2.61
N LYS A 169 -14.60 -11.51 -3.08
CA LYS A 169 -15.70 -11.04 -2.21
C LYS A 169 -16.55 -12.18 -1.66
N LYS A 170 -16.66 -13.30 -2.38
CA LYS A 170 -17.35 -14.52 -1.94
C LYS A 170 -16.52 -15.36 -0.96
N GLY A 171 -15.26 -14.99 -0.72
CA GLY A 171 -14.39 -15.67 0.25
C GLY A 171 -13.55 -16.80 -0.32
N GLU A 172 -13.29 -16.82 -1.63
CA GLU A 172 -12.43 -17.84 -2.24
C GLU A 172 -10.94 -17.69 -1.88
N SER A 173 -10.53 -16.49 -1.46
CA SER A 173 -9.17 -16.15 -1.03
C SER A 173 -9.10 -15.99 0.49
N ARG A 174 -7.94 -16.28 1.08
CA ARG A 174 -7.67 -16.07 2.51
C ARG A 174 -7.72 -14.58 2.86
N PHE A 175 -7.48 -13.71 1.89
CA PHE A 175 -7.39 -12.26 2.08
C PHE A 175 -8.55 -11.51 1.44
N SER A 176 -8.92 -10.40 2.08
CA SER A 176 -9.93 -9.50 1.52
C SER A 176 -9.39 -8.79 0.27
N LEU A 177 -10.30 -8.38 -0.62
CA LEU A 177 -9.96 -7.55 -1.77
C LEU A 177 -9.13 -6.30 -1.39
N ASN A 178 -9.41 -5.73 -0.22
CA ASN A 178 -8.71 -4.55 0.30
C ASN A 178 -7.23 -4.83 0.64
N SER A 179 -6.86 -6.08 0.93
CA SER A 179 -5.47 -6.46 1.19
C SER A 179 -4.64 -6.32 -0.09
N TYR A 180 -5.18 -6.77 -1.23
CA TYR A 180 -4.54 -6.64 -2.55
C TYR A 180 -4.54 -5.20 -3.06
N THR A 181 -5.66 -4.47 -2.94
CA THR A 181 -5.72 -3.09 -3.45
C THR A 181 -4.82 -2.14 -2.66
N ARG A 182 -4.62 -2.34 -1.35
CA ARG A 182 -3.68 -1.54 -0.56
C ARG A 182 -2.22 -1.71 -0.99
N LYS A 183 -1.83 -2.90 -1.47
CA LYS A 183 -0.45 -3.21 -1.88
C LYS A 183 -0.17 -2.90 -3.34
N PHE A 184 -1.09 -3.24 -4.24
CA PHE A 184 -0.89 -3.10 -5.70
C PHE A 184 -1.70 -1.95 -6.32
N GLY A 185 -2.48 -1.23 -5.51
CA GLY A 185 -3.34 -0.12 -5.94
C GLY A 185 -4.69 -0.57 -6.49
N SER A 186 -4.73 -1.59 -7.35
CA SER A 186 -5.98 -2.17 -7.87
C SER A 186 -5.89 -3.69 -8.00
N TRP A 187 -7.04 -4.37 -8.05
CA TRP A 187 -7.08 -5.82 -8.26
C TRP A 187 -6.44 -6.23 -9.60
N ARG A 188 -6.69 -5.45 -10.66
CA ARG A 188 -6.07 -5.71 -11.96
C ARG A 188 -4.55 -5.58 -11.89
N LYS A 189 -4.05 -4.55 -11.21
CA LYS A 189 -2.61 -4.39 -10.97
C LYS A 189 -2.03 -5.49 -10.10
N ALA A 190 -2.78 -6.03 -9.14
CA ALA A 190 -2.36 -7.20 -8.37
C ALA A 190 -2.19 -8.45 -9.25
N LEU A 191 -3.10 -8.65 -10.22
CA LEU A 191 -2.99 -9.76 -11.18
C LEU A 191 -1.87 -9.54 -12.19
N GLU A 192 -1.70 -8.32 -12.71
CA GLU A 192 -0.59 -7.98 -13.60
C GLU A 192 0.75 -8.12 -12.87
N PHE A 193 0.82 -7.67 -11.62
CA PHE A 193 1.99 -7.87 -10.77
C PHE A 193 2.22 -9.36 -10.51
N PHE A 194 1.19 -10.14 -10.20
CA PHE A 194 1.33 -11.59 -9.99
C PHE A 194 1.75 -12.33 -11.25
N VAL A 195 1.20 -11.99 -12.41
CA VAL A 195 1.61 -12.58 -13.68
C VAL A 195 3.04 -12.19 -13.98
N ASN A 196 3.40 -10.92 -13.81
CA ASN A 196 4.78 -10.48 -14.00
C ASN A 196 5.69 -11.18 -13.01
N TYR A 197 5.35 -11.20 -11.72
CA TYR A 197 6.07 -11.86 -10.64
C TYR A 197 6.24 -13.36 -10.89
N ILE A 198 5.21 -14.14 -11.15
CA ILE A 198 5.38 -15.56 -11.50
C ILE A 198 6.21 -15.74 -12.77
N ASN A 199 6.20 -14.75 -13.68
CA ASN A 199 7.04 -14.74 -14.87
C ASN A 199 8.40 -14.02 -14.67
N SER A 200 8.69 -13.41 -13.51
CA SER A 200 9.84 -12.52 -13.25
C SER A 200 10.57 -12.82 -11.94
N ASP A 201 9.99 -13.56 -11.01
CA ASP A 201 10.61 -14.14 -9.80
C ASP A 201 11.41 -15.41 -10.14
N GLU A 202 11.66 -15.64 -11.44
CA GLU A 202 12.95 -16.14 -11.89
C GLU A 202 14.11 -15.13 -11.61
N GLN A 203 13.84 -13.94 -11.02
CA GLN A 203 14.82 -12.88 -10.72
C GLN A 203 14.63 -12.20 -9.33
N HIS A 204 14.99 -12.88 -8.22
CA HIS A 204 15.96 -12.44 -7.16
C HIS A 204 15.64 -12.88 -5.70
N GLU A 205 16.48 -13.78 -5.17
CA GLU A 205 17.03 -13.61 -3.81
C GLU A 205 17.94 -12.36 -3.79
N THR A 206 17.64 -11.48 -2.84
CA THR A 206 18.49 -10.48 -2.12
C THR A 206 19.06 -9.28 -2.92
N ILE A 207 18.60 -8.02 -2.76
CA ILE A 207 18.50 -7.07 -1.60
C ILE A 207 19.78 -6.20 -1.41
N SER A 208 19.52 -4.92 -1.10
CA SER A 208 20.35 -3.73 -0.81
C SER A 208 21.68 -3.93 -0.01
N ASP A 209 22.73 -3.09 -0.06
CA ASP A 209 22.77 -1.65 0.25
C ASP A 209 24.12 -0.94 -0.06
N HIS A 210 24.00 0.32 -0.49
CA HIS A 210 24.77 1.55 -0.21
C HIS A 210 26.21 1.89 -0.72
N ALA A 211 26.19 2.97 -1.55
CA ALA A 211 27.02 4.21 -1.49
C ALA A 211 28.48 4.14 -1.97
N GLN A 212 29.07 5.02 -2.79
CA GLN A 212 28.86 6.41 -3.26
C GLN A 212 29.82 6.53 -4.48
N SER A 213 29.69 7.31 -5.55
CA SER A 213 29.11 8.63 -5.78
C SER A 213 29.34 9.00 -7.27
N LYS A 214 28.35 9.68 -7.87
CA LYS A 214 28.44 10.62 -9.01
C LYS A 214 28.74 10.13 -10.44
N CYS A 215 27.82 10.52 -11.34
CA CYS A 215 27.99 11.25 -12.61
C CYS A 215 29.17 10.84 -13.52
N ASN A 216 29.02 10.64 -14.84
CA ASN A 216 28.13 11.28 -15.80
C ASN A 216 28.21 10.48 -17.12
N ILE A 217 27.13 10.58 -17.91
CA ILE A 217 27.07 10.79 -19.36
C ILE A 217 28.18 10.14 -20.22
N SER A 218 27.71 9.22 -21.08
CA SER A 218 28.17 8.90 -22.45
C SER A 218 29.67 8.96 -22.75
N THR A 219 30.26 7.84 -23.14
CA THR A 219 30.67 7.55 -24.54
C THR A 219 31.22 6.13 -24.68
N ASN A 220 30.97 5.56 -25.86
CA ASN A 220 31.42 4.28 -26.38
C ASN A 220 32.88 3.91 -26.04
N GLU A 221 33.16 2.61 -25.82
CA GLU A 221 33.79 1.71 -26.81
C GLU A 221 34.26 0.40 -26.13
N ASN A 222 33.71 -0.72 -26.61
CA ASN A 222 34.37 -1.99 -26.96
C ASN A 222 35.33 -2.73 -25.98
N ILE A 223 34.93 -4.00 -25.73
CA ILE A 223 35.74 -5.24 -25.52
C ILE A 223 36.13 -5.61 -24.08
N SER A 224 35.43 -6.59 -23.49
CA SER A 224 35.84 -8.01 -23.47
C SER A 224 34.77 -8.84 -22.73
N LEU A 225 34.09 -9.72 -23.46
CA LEU A 225 32.93 -10.49 -23.04
C LEU A 225 33.36 -11.64 -22.12
N ASN A 226 33.22 -11.46 -20.81
CA ASN A 226 33.00 -12.60 -19.94
C ASN A 226 31.55 -13.04 -20.18
N GLU A 227 31.36 -14.16 -20.88
CA GLU A 227 30.03 -14.72 -21.18
C GLU A 227 29.34 -15.16 -19.88
N THR A 228 28.73 -14.21 -19.19
CA THR A 228 27.76 -14.51 -18.14
C THR A 228 26.47 -14.95 -18.83
N HIS A 229 26.11 -16.22 -18.64
CA HIS A 229 24.85 -16.77 -19.10
C HIS A 229 23.68 -15.93 -18.62
N LYS A 230 22.80 -15.56 -19.55
CA LYS A 230 21.58 -14.79 -19.29
C LYS A 230 20.47 -15.64 -18.70
N THR A 231 20.53 -16.95 -18.92
CA THR A 231 19.48 -17.89 -18.53
C THR A 231 20.02 -18.97 -17.61
N SER A 232 19.19 -19.40 -16.66
CA SER A 232 19.50 -20.53 -15.76
C SER A 232 19.70 -21.81 -16.57
N ARG A 233 20.58 -22.71 -16.13
CA ARG A 233 20.76 -24.04 -16.73
C ARG A 233 19.51 -24.92 -16.62
N ASP A 234 18.70 -24.70 -15.58
CA ASP A 234 17.51 -25.51 -15.31
C ASP A 234 16.34 -25.11 -16.22
N ILE A 235 15.75 -26.11 -16.87
CA ILE A 235 14.66 -25.93 -17.83
C ILE A 235 13.32 -25.96 -17.08
N ASN A 236 12.65 -24.81 -17.01
CA ASN A 236 11.30 -24.68 -16.45
C ASN A 236 10.31 -25.69 -17.09
N LEU A 237 9.42 -26.28 -16.30
CA LEU A 237 8.43 -27.28 -16.76
C LEU A 237 7.57 -26.79 -17.93
N ARG A 238 7.24 -25.50 -17.99
CA ARG A 238 6.51 -24.90 -19.10
C ARG A 238 7.34 -24.89 -20.38
N LEU A 239 8.60 -24.48 -20.31
CA LEU A 239 9.54 -24.51 -21.43
C LEU A 239 9.77 -25.97 -21.88
N ARG A 240 9.84 -26.89 -20.93
CA ARG A 240 9.93 -28.34 -21.19
C ARG A 240 8.77 -28.82 -22.06
N PHE A 241 7.54 -28.49 -21.67
CA PHE A 241 6.36 -28.84 -22.45
C PHE A 241 6.32 -28.16 -23.82
N LEU A 242 6.72 -26.89 -23.93
CA LEU A 242 6.74 -26.16 -25.20
C LEU A 242 7.73 -26.76 -26.21
N VAL A 243 8.92 -27.14 -25.75
CA VAL A 243 9.94 -27.81 -26.57
C VAL A 243 9.43 -29.20 -27.02
N MET A 244 8.85 -30.00 -26.12
CA MET A 244 8.26 -31.29 -26.48
C MET A 244 7.11 -31.14 -27.47
N LYS A 245 6.25 -30.13 -27.30
CA LYS A 245 5.14 -29.83 -28.21
C LYS A 245 5.64 -29.43 -29.59
N ARG A 246 6.67 -28.56 -29.67
CA ARG A 246 7.34 -28.19 -30.94
C ARG A 246 7.92 -29.41 -31.65
N ASP A 247 8.50 -30.32 -30.87
CA ASP A 247 9.15 -31.53 -31.39
C ASP A 247 8.14 -32.68 -31.63
N ASN A 248 6.84 -32.40 -31.55
CA ASN A 248 5.74 -33.36 -31.71
C ASN A 248 5.88 -34.60 -30.80
N PHE A 249 6.43 -34.41 -29.60
CA PHE A 249 6.70 -35.47 -28.61
C PHE A 249 7.51 -36.64 -29.20
N LYS A 250 8.46 -36.33 -30.09
CA LYS A 250 9.36 -37.28 -30.73
C LYS A 250 10.80 -36.87 -30.43
N CYS A 251 11.68 -37.86 -30.32
CA CYS A 251 13.11 -37.60 -30.28
C CYS A 251 13.56 -36.96 -31.61
N ARG A 252 14.28 -35.84 -31.53
CA ARG A 252 14.80 -35.13 -32.72
C ARG A 252 15.91 -35.87 -33.46
N ILE A 253 16.55 -36.85 -32.83
CA ILE A 253 17.63 -37.66 -33.45
C ILE A 253 17.06 -38.92 -34.11
N CYS A 254 16.38 -39.79 -33.34
CA CYS A 254 15.93 -41.09 -33.85
C CYS A 254 14.45 -41.12 -34.28
N GLY A 255 13.68 -40.05 -34.05
CA GLY A 255 12.26 -39.96 -34.43
C GLY A 255 11.28 -40.79 -33.58
N ARG A 256 11.78 -41.62 -32.65
CA ARG A 256 10.95 -42.44 -31.76
C ARG A 256 10.15 -41.57 -30.78
N SER A 257 8.94 -42.04 -30.43
CA SER A 257 8.09 -41.43 -29.40
C SER A 257 7.52 -42.50 -28.48
N PRO A 258 7.02 -42.09 -27.29
CA PRO A 258 6.30 -42.98 -26.38
C PRO A 258 5.09 -43.69 -27.04
N ALA A 259 4.52 -43.10 -28.11
CA ALA A 259 3.42 -43.68 -28.87
C ALA A 259 3.85 -44.84 -29.78
N THR A 260 5.07 -44.78 -30.34
CA THR A 260 5.59 -45.83 -31.24
C THR A 260 6.36 -46.90 -30.48
N THR A 261 6.93 -46.56 -29.31
CA THR A 261 7.74 -47.47 -28.49
C THR A 261 7.31 -47.32 -27.02
N PRO A 262 6.50 -48.26 -26.50
CA PRO A 262 6.07 -48.23 -25.09
C PRO A 262 7.28 -48.30 -24.13
N GLY A 263 7.25 -47.49 -23.07
CA GLY A 263 8.33 -47.42 -22.08
C GLY A 263 9.50 -46.49 -22.45
N LEU A 264 9.43 -45.80 -23.58
CA LEU A 264 10.43 -44.82 -23.99
C LEU A 264 10.28 -43.49 -23.23
N GLU A 265 11.32 -43.06 -22.51
CA GLU A 265 11.35 -41.75 -21.85
C GLU A 265 12.00 -40.67 -22.72
N LEU A 266 11.40 -39.48 -22.70
CA LEU A 266 11.89 -38.29 -23.40
C LEU A 266 12.46 -37.27 -22.40
N HIS A 267 13.68 -36.84 -22.67
CA HIS A 267 14.41 -35.80 -21.96
C HIS A 267 14.58 -34.57 -22.87
N ILE A 268 14.94 -33.46 -22.25
CA ILE A 268 15.25 -32.23 -22.97
C ILE A 268 16.65 -31.83 -22.62
N ASP A 269 17.41 -31.51 -23.65
CA ASP A 269 18.83 -31.22 -23.58
C ASP A 269 19.18 -30.01 -24.43
N HIS A 270 20.26 -29.32 -24.08
CA HIS A 270 20.74 -28.14 -24.80
C HIS A 270 21.49 -28.55 -26.08
N ILE A 271 21.17 -27.94 -27.22
CA ILE A 271 21.87 -28.16 -28.49
C ILE A 271 23.33 -27.72 -28.34
N LYS A 272 23.56 -26.45 -28.00
CA LYS A 272 24.83 -25.94 -27.50
C LYS A 272 24.84 -26.11 -25.97
N PRO A 273 25.76 -26.90 -25.38
CA PRO A 273 25.79 -27.13 -23.95
C PRO A 273 25.80 -25.82 -23.18
N TRP A 274 25.08 -25.78 -22.05
CA TRP A 274 25.04 -24.59 -21.21
C TRP A 274 26.46 -24.17 -20.81
N SER A 275 27.32 -25.10 -20.39
CA SER A 275 28.72 -24.80 -20.02
C SER A 275 29.60 -24.17 -21.11
N LYS A 276 29.16 -24.14 -22.39
CA LYS A 276 29.90 -23.57 -23.52
C LYS A 276 29.29 -22.25 -24.02
N GLY A 277 28.47 -21.56 -23.24
CA GLY A 277 27.79 -20.35 -23.72
C GLY A 277 26.47 -20.65 -24.44
N GLY A 278 25.83 -21.79 -24.19
CA GLY A 278 24.47 -22.09 -24.68
C GLY A 278 23.41 -21.62 -23.68
N GLU A 279 22.44 -20.83 -24.13
CA GLU A 279 21.34 -20.37 -23.26
C GLU A 279 20.18 -21.37 -23.23
N THR A 280 19.43 -21.40 -22.15
CA THR A 280 18.23 -22.22 -21.95
C THR A 280 17.02 -21.54 -22.59
N GLU A 281 17.08 -21.42 -23.92
CA GLU A 281 16.02 -20.86 -24.75
C GLU A 281 15.39 -21.94 -25.62
N ILE A 282 14.14 -21.72 -26.05
CA ILE A 282 13.39 -22.71 -26.84
C ILE A 282 14.16 -23.20 -28.07
N ASP A 283 14.93 -22.32 -28.71
CA ASP A 283 15.69 -22.62 -29.93
C ASP A 283 16.98 -23.39 -29.65
N ASN A 284 17.55 -23.28 -28.45
CA ASN A 284 18.74 -24.03 -28.03
C ASN A 284 18.39 -25.31 -27.25
N LEU A 285 17.11 -25.66 -27.12
CA LEU A 285 16.65 -26.89 -26.47
C LEU A 285 16.08 -27.87 -27.48
N GLN A 286 16.29 -29.16 -27.25
CA GLN A 286 15.78 -30.24 -28.09
C GLN A 286 15.30 -31.45 -27.28
N THR A 287 14.28 -32.14 -27.79
CA THR A 287 13.76 -33.36 -27.18
C THR A 287 14.56 -34.59 -27.64
N LEU A 288 15.13 -35.35 -26.71
CA LEU A 288 15.90 -36.57 -26.94
C LEU A 288 15.30 -37.75 -26.17
N CYS A 289 15.33 -38.97 -26.72
CA CYS A 289 15.03 -40.16 -25.91
C CYS A 289 16.22 -40.52 -25.02
N GLN A 290 16.00 -41.33 -23.98
CA GLN A 290 17.05 -41.77 -23.06
C GLN A 290 18.31 -42.30 -23.78
N ASP A 291 18.15 -43.20 -24.76
CA ASP A 291 19.27 -43.76 -25.54
C ASP A 291 20.07 -42.66 -26.27
N CYS A 292 19.37 -41.75 -26.95
CA CYS A 292 20.01 -40.67 -27.72
C CYS A 292 20.63 -39.61 -26.81
N ASN A 293 20.02 -39.36 -25.64
CA ASN A 293 20.52 -38.43 -24.65
C ASN A 293 21.81 -38.97 -24.00
N LEU A 294 21.83 -40.25 -23.65
CA LEU A 294 23.03 -40.92 -23.14
C LEU A 294 24.13 -41.00 -24.20
N GLY A 295 23.77 -41.30 -25.46
CA GLY A 295 24.70 -41.37 -26.58
C GLY A 295 25.33 -40.02 -26.96
N LYS A 296 24.71 -38.89 -26.59
CA LYS A 296 25.27 -37.54 -26.81
C LYS A 296 26.38 -37.19 -25.81
N SER A 297 26.51 -37.91 -24.69
CA SER A 297 27.45 -37.61 -23.60
C SER A 297 28.88 -37.31 -24.12
N ASN A 298 29.32 -36.06 -23.95
CA ASN A 298 30.67 -35.54 -24.20
C ASN A 298 31.35 -35.88 -25.54
N LEU A 299 30.59 -36.06 -26.62
CA LEU A 299 31.14 -35.96 -27.97
C LEU A 299 30.99 -34.50 -28.43
N GLU A 300 32.09 -33.78 -28.27
CA GLU A 300 32.38 -32.36 -28.56
C GLU A 300 32.16 -31.35 -27.43
#